data_AF-A0A7X3BZ73-F1
#
_entry.id   AF-A0A7X3BZ73-F1
#
_cell.length_a   1.000
_cell.length_b   1.000
_cell.length_c   1.000
_cell.angle_alpha   90.00
_cell.angle_beta   90.00
_cell.angle_gamma   90.00
#
_symmetry.space_group_name_H-M   'P 1'
#
loop_
_entity.id
_entity.type
_entity.pdbx_description
1 polymer ?
#
loop_
_entity_poly.entity_id
_entity_poly.type
_entity_poly.pdbx_seq_one_letter_code
_entity_poly.pdbx_strand_id
1 'polypeptide(L)'
;LEYYKEYTLSTTMVYDRGDGDVTEILDNQPIQLDLKKVELKNIKRTDLIKYENGKETNESLITTVPDDKRNYYLKITSKNQKTTLLAVKNIEETTVNGTPVYKVTAIADNLVSRTADNKFEEEYVHYIEKPKVHEDNVYYNFKELVEAIQNDPSKEYRLGQSMSARNVVPNGKSYITKEFTGKLLSSEGKQFAITELEHPLFNVITNATIN
;
A
#
# COMPACT_ATOMS: atom_id res chain seq x y z
N LEU A 1 -32.08 6.91 -13.66
CA LEU A 1 -32.45 5.49 -13.85
C LEU A 1 -31.93 4.72 -12.64
N GLU A 2 -32.70 3.76 -12.14
CA GLU A 2 -32.40 2.89 -11.00
C GLU A 2 -31.67 1.64 -11.50
N TYR A 3 -30.73 1.12 -10.73
CA TYR A 3 -30.07 -0.14 -11.07
C TYR A 3 -31.00 -1.33 -10.80
N TYR A 4 -30.81 -2.42 -11.56
CA TYR A 4 -31.57 -3.67 -11.45
C TYR A 4 -33.08 -3.50 -11.65
N LYS A 5 -33.47 -2.45 -12.36
CA LYS A 5 -34.84 -2.21 -12.79
C LYS A 5 -34.91 -2.31 -14.31
N GLU A 6 -35.94 -2.99 -14.79
CA GLU A 6 -36.22 -3.09 -16.21
C GLU A 6 -36.80 -1.77 -16.73
N TYR A 7 -36.27 -1.31 -17.86
CA TYR A 7 -36.72 -0.14 -18.59
C TYR A 7 -37.00 -0.52 -20.04
N THR A 8 -37.85 0.28 -20.69
CA THR A 8 -38.08 0.16 -22.13
C THR A 8 -37.31 1.27 -22.85
N LEU A 9 -36.40 0.88 -23.75
CA LEU A 9 -35.75 1.79 -24.68
C LEU A 9 -36.62 1.91 -25.94
N SER A 10 -37.18 3.11 -26.14
CA SER A 10 -37.91 3.46 -27.35
C SER A 10 -37.03 4.34 -28.24
N THR A 11 -36.89 3.99 -29.51
CA THR A 11 -36.05 4.75 -30.46
C THR A 11 -36.92 5.28 -31.59
N THR A 12 -36.90 6.60 -31.78
CA THR A 12 -37.52 7.27 -32.92
C THR A 12 -36.41 7.87 -33.78
N MET A 13 -36.33 7.43 -35.03
CA MET A 13 -35.41 7.96 -36.02
C MET A 13 -36.15 8.94 -36.92
N VAL A 14 -35.60 10.14 -37.10
CA VAL A 14 -36.09 11.12 -38.07
C VAL A 14 -34.99 11.35 -39.09
N TYR A 15 -35.27 11.13 -40.37
CA TYR A 15 -34.30 11.32 -41.46
C TYR A 15 -34.98 11.79 -42.74
N ASP A 16 -34.29 12.63 -43.52
CA ASP A 16 -34.73 13.10 -44.84
C ASP A 16 -33.94 12.37 -45.94
N ARG A 17 -34.66 11.80 -46.92
CA ARG A 17 -34.07 11.10 -48.08
C ARG A 17 -34.08 11.94 -49.37
N GLY A 18 -34.45 13.22 -49.28
CA GLY A 18 -34.58 14.16 -50.42
C GLY A 18 -36.01 14.55 -50.75
N ASP A 19 -37.01 13.98 -50.07
CA ASP A 19 -38.46 14.23 -50.27
C ASP A 19 -39.16 14.66 -48.97
N GLY A 20 -38.40 15.12 -47.97
CA GLY A 20 -38.89 15.57 -46.67
C GLY A 20 -38.68 14.54 -45.55
N ASP A 21 -38.99 14.97 -44.33
CA ASP A 21 -38.72 14.19 -43.11
C ASP A 21 -39.56 12.91 -43.04
N VAL A 22 -38.88 11.78 -42.85
CA VAL A 22 -39.48 10.49 -42.53
C VAL A 22 -39.23 10.17 -41.06
N THR A 23 -40.28 9.78 -40.34
CA THR A 23 -40.20 9.28 -38.96
C THR A 23 -40.37 7.76 -38.93
N GLU A 24 -39.40 7.07 -38.34
CA GLU A 24 -39.43 5.62 -38.12
C GLU A 24 -39.32 5.33 -36.61
N ILE A 25 -40.25 4.53 -36.10
CA ILE A 25 -40.22 4.07 -34.70
C ILE A 25 -39.72 2.65 -34.71
N LEU A 26 -38.56 2.41 -34.10
CA LEU A 26 -37.99 1.08 -33.96
C LEU A 26 -38.68 0.33 -32.81
N ASP A 27 -38.58 -1.00 -32.84
CA ASP A 27 -39.12 -1.85 -31.80
C ASP A 27 -38.54 -1.50 -30.41
N ASN A 28 -39.44 -1.52 -29.43
CA ASN A 28 -39.07 -1.33 -28.03
C ASN A 28 -38.13 -2.44 -27.57
N GLN A 29 -37.01 -2.05 -26.96
CA GLN A 29 -36.06 -3.01 -26.39
C GLN A 29 -36.09 -2.94 -24.86
N PRO A 30 -36.21 -4.07 -24.14
CA PRO A 30 -35.99 -4.08 -22.71
C PRO A 30 -34.51 -3.84 -22.44
N ILE A 31 -34.21 -2.92 -21.52
CA ILE A 31 -32.87 -2.69 -21.02
C ILE A 31 -32.89 -2.76 -19.49
N GLN A 32 -31.81 -3.25 -18.91
CA GLN A 32 -31.58 -3.18 -17.46
C GLN A 32 -30.22 -2.54 -17.23
N LEU A 33 -30.16 -1.60 -16.30
CA LEU A 33 -28.89 -1.06 -15.84
C LEU A 33 -28.35 -1.96 -14.73
N ASP A 34 -27.29 -2.69 -15.03
CA ASP A 34 -26.59 -3.50 -14.03
C ASP A 34 -25.42 -2.73 -13.43
N LEU A 35 -25.41 -2.58 -12.11
CA LEU A 35 -24.27 -2.02 -11.40
C LEU A 35 -23.16 -3.08 -11.28
N LYS A 36 -22.05 -2.88 -11.99
CA LYS A 36 -20.84 -3.71 -11.85
C LYS A 36 -19.94 -3.11 -10.79
N LYS A 37 -19.75 -3.85 -9.69
CA LYS A 37 -18.84 -3.49 -8.60
C LYS A 37 -17.47 -4.17 -8.75
N VAL A 38 -16.40 -3.50 -8.34
CA VAL A 38 -15.03 -4.01 -8.35
C VAL A 38 -14.67 -4.46 -6.94
N GLU A 39 -14.54 -5.78 -6.74
CA GLU A 39 -14.13 -6.34 -5.45
C GLU A 39 -12.63 -6.65 -5.43
N LEU A 40 -11.93 -6.17 -4.40
CA LEU A 40 -10.54 -6.55 -4.15
C LEU A 40 -10.46 -7.92 -3.45
N LYS A 41 -9.82 -8.89 -4.09
CA LYS A 41 -9.64 -10.25 -3.54
C LYS A 41 -8.18 -10.69 -3.57
N ASN A 42 -7.89 -11.69 -2.74
CA ASN A 42 -6.59 -12.37 -2.71
C ASN A 42 -5.43 -11.37 -2.57
N ILE A 43 -5.58 -10.35 -1.72
CA ILE A 43 -4.54 -9.35 -1.50
C ILE A 43 -3.32 -10.04 -0.88
N LYS A 44 -2.15 -9.84 -1.51
CA LYS A 44 -0.85 -10.26 -0.99
C LYS A 44 -0.22 -9.13 -0.19
N ARG A 45 -0.37 -7.89 -0.66
CA ARG A 45 0.26 -6.71 -0.07
C ARG A 45 -0.47 -5.43 -0.47
N THR A 46 -0.37 -4.43 0.37
CA THR A 46 -0.75 -3.04 0.09
C THR A 46 0.41 -2.14 0.50
N ASP A 47 0.81 -1.24 -0.38
CA ASP A 47 1.85 -0.23 -0.12
C ASP A 47 1.23 1.18 -0.26
N LEU A 48 1.59 2.11 0.63
CA LEU A 48 1.27 3.53 0.47
C LEU A 48 2.33 4.19 -0.41
N ILE A 49 1.90 4.76 -1.53
CA ILE A 49 2.79 5.38 -2.51
C ILE A 49 2.44 6.86 -2.65
N LYS A 50 3.47 7.70 -2.67
CA LYS A 50 3.38 9.09 -3.10
C LYS A 50 3.88 9.20 -4.54
N TYR A 51 3.15 9.90 -5.39
CA TYR A 51 3.55 10.19 -6.76
C TYR A 51 3.65 11.68 -6.99
N GLU A 52 4.88 12.15 -7.17
CA GLU A 52 5.19 13.56 -7.41
C GLU A 52 6.27 13.67 -8.47
N ASN A 53 6.14 14.68 -9.34
CA ASN A 53 7.13 14.98 -10.38
C ASN A 53 7.48 13.76 -11.25
N GLY A 54 6.50 12.91 -11.56
CA GLY A 54 6.69 11.72 -12.39
C GLY A 54 7.29 10.51 -11.67
N LYS A 55 7.49 10.56 -10.35
CA LYS A 55 8.20 9.52 -9.59
C LYS A 55 7.34 8.94 -8.46
N GLU A 56 7.27 7.61 -8.40
CA GLU A 56 6.74 6.87 -7.24
C GLU A 56 7.77 6.86 -6.10
N THR A 57 7.32 7.17 -4.88
CA THR A 57 8.07 6.99 -3.63
C THR A 57 7.23 6.15 -2.68
N ASN A 58 7.81 5.08 -2.15
CA ASN A 58 7.13 4.23 -1.16
C ASN A 58 7.16 4.93 0.21
N GLU A 59 5.98 5.24 0.72
CA GLU A 59 5.71 5.96 1.97
C GLU A 59 5.01 5.01 2.98
N SER A 60 5.19 3.70 2.84
CA SER A 60 4.65 2.72 3.79
C SER A 60 5.37 2.72 5.15
N LEU A 61 6.33 3.63 5.34
CA LEU A 61 7.03 3.90 6.60
C LEU A 61 6.87 5.37 7.02
N ILE A 62 5.70 5.97 6.77
CA ILE A 62 5.38 7.33 7.22
C ILE A 62 5.50 7.47 8.74
N THR A 63 5.97 8.64 9.18
CA THR A 63 6.08 9.03 10.60
C THR A 63 5.14 10.17 10.98
N THR A 64 4.46 10.76 9.99
CA THR A 64 3.52 11.87 10.16
C THR A 64 2.43 11.79 9.11
N VAL A 65 1.24 12.28 9.42
CA VAL A 65 0.14 12.42 8.44
C VAL A 65 0.50 13.54 7.45
N PRO A 66 0.53 13.29 6.14
CA PRO A 66 0.76 14.34 5.14
C PRO A 66 -0.40 15.34 5.12
N ASP A 67 -0.10 16.64 5.01
CA ASP A 67 -1.13 17.67 4.87
C ASP A 67 -1.94 17.46 3.59
N ASP A 68 -1.25 17.35 2.45
CA ASP A 68 -1.84 17.07 1.14
C ASP A 68 -1.74 15.57 0.80
N LYS A 69 -2.91 14.97 0.53
CA LYS A 69 -3.07 13.54 0.26
C LYS A 69 -3.38 13.26 -1.21
N ARG A 70 -3.55 14.29 -2.04
CA ARG A 70 -3.97 14.16 -3.46
C ARG A 70 -2.98 13.36 -4.30
N ASN A 71 -1.70 13.41 -3.92
CA ASN A 71 -0.62 12.70 -4.60
C ASN A 71 -0.38 11.29 -4.04
N TYR A 72 -1.22 10.81 -3.10
CA TYR A 72 -1.08 9.49 -2.50
C TYR A 72 -2.10 8.50 -3.06
N TYR A 73 -1.65 7.25 -3.25
CA TYR A 73 -2.52 6.11 -3.54
C TYR A 73 -2.02 4.86 -2.83
N LEU A 74 -2.93 3.92 -2.63
CA LEU A 74 -2.60 2.56 -2.22
C LEU A 74 -2.31 1.71 -3.46
N LYS A 75 -1.11 1.14 -3.52
CA LYS A 75 -0.70 0.15 -4.51
C LYS A 75 -0.96 -1.24 -3.96
N ILE A 76 -2.02 -1.88 -4.44
CA ILE A 76 -2.49 -3.17 -3.93
C ILE A 76 -2.02 -4.25 -4.88
N THR A 77 -1.23 -5.20 -4.37
CA THR A 77 -0.73 -6.35 -5.12
C THR A 77 -1.45 -7.61 -4.65
N SER A 78 -2.10 -8.30 -5.56
CA SER A 78 -2.76 -9.58 -5.29
C SER A 78 -1.78 -10.77 -5.33
N LYS A 79 -2.22 -11.92 -4.84
CA LYS A 79 -1.45 -13.19 -4.86
C LYS A 79 -1.13 -13.66 -6.29
N ASN A 80 -1.98 -13.33 -7.27
CA ASN A 80 -1.73 -13.58 -8.69
C ASN A 80 -1.00 -12.41 -9.39
N GLN A 81 -0.29 -11.57 -8.63
CA GLN A 81 0.57 -10.48 -9.12
C GLN A 81 -0.15 -9.41 -9.96
N LYS A 82 -1.46 -9.24 -9.78
CA LYS A 82 -2.18 -8.09 -10.35
C LYS A 82 -2.03 -6.91 -9.42
N THR A 83 -1.81 -5.74 -10.00
CA THR A 83 -1.71 -4.47 -9.27
C THR A 83 -2.94 -3.61 -9.51
N THR A 84 -3.54 -3.12 -8.43
CA THR A 84 -4.62 -2.12 -8.45
C THR A 84 -4.16 -0.89 -7.69
N LEU A 85 -4.45 0.29 -8.24
CA LEU A 85 -4.16 1.58 -7.61
C LEU A 85 -5.46 2.19 -7.10
N LEU A 86 -5.51 2.57 -5.83
CA LEU A 86 -6.66 3.28 -5.25
C LEU A 86 -6.25 4.63 -4.70
N ALA A 87 -6.92 5.70 -5.11
CA ALA A 87 -6.65 7.04 -4.61
C ALA A 87 -6.92 7.11 -3.10
N VAL A 88 -6.00 7.71 -2.36
CA VAL A 88 -6.18 7.93 -0.92
C VAL A 88 -7.20 9.04 -0.71
N LYS A 89 -8.26 8.73 0.06
CA LYS A 89 -9.25 9.68 0.54
C LYS A 89 -8.79 10.35 1.82
N ASN A 90 -8.28 9.56 2.77
CA ASN A 90 -7.86 10.07 4.07
C ASN A 90 -6.69 9.24 4.64
N ILE A 91 -5.89 9.90 5.47
CA ILE A 91 -4.89 9.28 6.34
C ILE A 91 -5.07 9.89 7.71
N GLU A 92 -5.31 9.07 8.73
CA GLU A 92 -5.52 9.51 10.10
C GLU A 92 -4.76 8.62 11.10
N GLU A 93 -4.45 9.17 12.26
CA GLU A 93 -3.87 8.40 13.36
C GLU A 93 -4.99 7.74 14.17
N THR A 94 -4.82 6.46 14.51
CA THR A 94 -5.78 5.74 15.35
C THR A 94 -5.09 4.61 16.10
N THR A 95 -5.87 3.78 16.78
CA THR A 95 -5.39 2.62 17.53
C THR A 95 -6.22 1.40 17.15
N VAL A 96 -5.56 0.30 16.81
CA VAL A 96 -6.19 -1.00 16.57
C VAL A 96 -5.66 -1.99 17.60
N ASN A 97 -6.53 -2.55 18.44
CA ASN A 97 -6.16 -3.49 19.50
C ASN A 97 -5.01 -2.99 20.42
N GLY A 98 -5.02 -1.70 20.76
CA GLY A 98 -3.97 -1.07 21.57
C GLY A 98 -2.69 -0.69 20.83
N THR A 99 -2.57 -1.03 19.54
CA THR A 99 -1.41 -0.68 18.70
C THR A 99 -1.68 0.63 17.96
N PRO A 100 -0.84 1.67 18.13
CA PRO A 100 -0.93 2.90 17.35
C PRO A 100 -0.65 2.64 15.86
N VAL A 101 -1.53 3.12 14.99
CA VAL A 101 -1.45 2.93 13.54
C VAL A 101 -1.82 4.22 12.78
N TYR A 102 -1.40 4.30 11.53
CA TYR A 102 -2.03 5.15 10.53
C TYR A 102 -3.11 4.35 9.81
N LYS A 103 -4.33 4.86 9.80
CA LYS A 103 -5.44 4.34 9.01
C LYS A 103 -5.51 5.09 7.70
N VAL A 104 -5.29 4.38 6.60
CA VAL A 104 -5.39 4.90 5.23
C VAL A 104 -6.70 4.42 4.64
N THR A 105 -7.60 5.36 4.35
CA THR A 105 -8.86 5.09 3.64
C THR A 105 -8.68 5.47 2.18
N ALA A 106 -8.99 4.54 1.28
CA ALA A 106 -8.96 4.74 -0.16
C ALA A 106 -10.33 4.45 -0.79
N ILE A 107 -10.62 5.12 -1.90
CA ILE A 107 -11.88 5.00 -2.64
C ILE A 107 -11.62 4.86 -4.14
N ALA A 108 -12.57 4.26 -4.84
CA ALA A 108 -12.68 4.30 -6.29
C ALA A 108 -14.14 4.08 -6.70
N ASP A 109 -14.48 4.46 -7.93
CA ASP A 109 -15.83 4.26 -8.46
C ASP A 109 -16.21 2.79 -8.47
N ASN A 110 -17.38 2.48 -7.90
CA ASN A 110 -17.92 1.13 -7.78
C ASN A 110 -17.01 0.14 -7.02
N LEU A 111 -16.05 0.62 -6.25
CA LEU A 111 -15.24 -0.21 -5.36
C LEU A 111 -16.12 -0.88 -4.32
N VAL A 112 -15.85 -2.16 -4.06
CA VAL A 112 -16.27 -2.80 -2.82
C VAL A 112 -15.13 -3.55 -2.15
N SER A 113 -15.09 -3.43 -0.84
CA SER A 113 -14.26 -4.25 0.05
C SER A 113 -15.15 -5.08 0.97
N ARG A 114 -14.54 -5.99 1.71
CA ARG A 114 -15.21 -6.78 2.73
C ARG A 114 -14.72 -6.37 4.11
N THR A 115 -15.66 -6.12 5.00
CA THR A 115 -15.42 -5.97 6.43
C THR A 115 -15.03 -7.31 7.07
N ALA A 116 -14.62 -7.27 8.33
CA ALA A 116 -14.36 -8.48 9.12
C ALA A 116 -15.61 -9.38 9.28
N ASP A 117 -16.81 -8.81 9.29
CA ASP A 117 -18.09 -9.53 9.29
C ASP A 117 -18.63 -9.83 7.88
N ASN A 118 -17.77 -9.74 6.86
CA ASN A 118 -18.04 -10.14 5.47
C ASN A 118 -19.13 -9.31 4.75
N LYS A 119 -19.41 -8.10 5.24
CA LYS A 119 -20.30 -7.11 4.60
C LYS A 119 -19.54 -6.28 3.58
N PHE A 120 -20.26 -5.77 2.59
CA PHE A 120 -19.68 -4.86 1.60
C PHE A 120 -19.56 -3.45 2.16
N GLU A 121 -18.39 -2.85 1.96
CA GLU A 121 -18.14 -1.41 2.12
C GLU A 121 -17.60 -0.84 0.83
N GLU A 122 -17.86 0.44 0.58
CA GLU A 122 -17.42 1.14 -0.65
C GLU A 122 -16.00 1.72 -0.51
N GLU A 123 -15.44 1.66 0.70
CA GLU A 123 -14.08 2.10 1.00
C GLU A 123 -13.16 0.89 1.18
N TYR A 124 -11.89 1.09 0.89
CA TYR A 124 -10.83 0.15 1.26
C TYR A 124 -9.97 0.79 2.35
N VAL A 125 -9.84 0.10 3.48
CA VAL A 125 -9.04 0.56 4.62
C VAL A 125 -7.79 -0.28 4.75
N HIS A 126 -6.65 0.39 4.89
CA HIS A 126 -5.35 -0.21 5.17
C HIS A 126 -4.74 0.42 6.42
N TYR A 127 -4.14 -0.40 7.27
CA TYR A 127 -3.47 0.04 8.50
C TYR A 127 -1.97 -0.10 8.35
N ILE A 128 -1.24 0.96 8.67
CA ILE A 128 0.22 1.00 8.73
C ILE A 128 0.60 1.17 10.20
N GLU A 129 1.33 0.22 10.76
CA GLU A 129 1.82 0.35 12.14
C GLU A 129 2.77 1.54 12.27
N LYS A 130 2.59 2.31 13.35
CA LYS A 130 3.56 3.38 13.65
C LYS A 130 4.89 2.73 14.02
N PRO A 131 6.02 3.23 13.52
CA PRO A 131 7.31 2.65 13.86
C PRO A 131 7.56 2.79 15.36
N LYS A 132 7.88 1.67 16.01
CA LYS A 132 8.37 1.68 17.38
C LYS A 132 9.79 2.24 17.39
N VAL A 133 10.01 3.29 18.18
CA VAL A 133 11.35 3.89 18.38
C VAL A 133 12.26 2.87 19.08
N HIS A 134 13.53 2.83 18.69
CA HIS A 134 14.52 2.03 19.38
C HIS A 134 14.64 2.38 20.88
N GLU A 135 15.07 1.39 21.67
CA GLU A 135 15.39 1.54 23.09
C GLU A 135 16.87 1.15 23.26
N ASP A 136 17.72 2.10 23.66
CA ASP A 136 19.18 1.93 23.78
C ASP A 136 19.85 1.38 22.50
N ASN A 137 20.27 0.11 22.49
CA ASN A 137 20.83 -0.54 21.31
C ASN A 137 19.86 -1.54 20.66
N VAL A 138 18.58 -1.55 21.05
CA VAL A 138 17.55 -2.47 20.58
C VAL A 138 16.62 -1.77 19.59
N TYR A 139 16.64 -2.23 18.34
CA TYR A 139 15.94 -1.61 17.21
C TYR A 139 14.73 -2.44 16.79
N TYR A 140 13.64 -1.74 16.45
CA TYR A 140 12.38 -2.36 16.01
C TYR A 140 12.03 -2.03 14.55
N ASN A 141 12.69 -1.03 13.97
CA ASN A 141 12.52 -0.62 12.59
C ASN A 141 13.82 -0.80 11.80
N PHE A 142 13.74 -1.45 10.64
CA PHE A 142 14.89 -1.70 9.78
C PHE A 142 15.55 -0.41 9.28
N LYS A 143 14.76 0.64 8.97
CA LYS A 143 15.28 1.94 8.53
C LYS A 143 16.16 2.56 9.61
N GLU A 144 15.65 2.61 10.84
CA GLU A 144 16.35 3.15 12.00
C GLU A 144 17.61 2.35 12.32
N LEU A 145 17.55 1.01 12.25
CA LEU A 145 18.71 0.14 12.41
C LEU A 145 19.81 0.45 11.37
N VAL A 146 19.44 0.56 10.09
CA VAL A 146 20.40 0.88 9.01
C VAL A 146 21.02 2.25 9.23
N GLU A 147 20.21 3.27 9.55
CA GLU A 147 20.68 4.62 9.84
C GLU A 147 21.66 4.63 11.03
N ALA A 148 21.36 3.89 12.10
CA ALA A 148 22.19 3.84 13.28
C ALA A 148 23.52 3.10 13.05
N ILE A 149 23.52 1.97 12.34
CA ILE A 149 24.76 1.26 11.98
C ILE A 149 25.59 2.10 11.00
N GLN A 150 24.96 2.78 10.05
CA GLN A 150 25.65 3.70 9.16
C GLN A 150 26.26 4.88 9.91
N ASN A 151 25.69 5.30 11.03
CA ASN A 151 26.28 6.36 11.84
C ASN A 151 27.55 5.87 12.54
N ASP A 152 27.50 4.72 13.22
CA ASP A 152 28.62 4.16 13.99
C ASP A 152 28.77 2.62 13.82
N PRO A 153 29.48 2.16 12.78
CA PRO A 153 29.51 0.74 12.42
C PRO A 153 30.33 -0.15 13.38
N SER A 154 30.87 0.42 14.46
CA SER A 154 31.69 -0.28 15.44
C SER A 154 30.93 -0.78 16.68
N LYS A 155 29.67 -0.33 16.85
CA LYS A 155 28.85 -0.61 18.03
C LYS A 155 28.14 -1.96 17.99
N GLU A 156 27.57 -2.33 19.15
CA GLU A 156 26.63 -3.43 19.26
C GLU A 156 25.20 -2.93 19.02
N TYR A 157 24.49 -3.61 18.13
CA TYR A 157 23.10 -3.38 17.74
C TYR A 157 22.30 -4.66 17.95
N ARG A 158 21.06 -4.52 18.42
CA ARG A 158 20.17 -5.64 18.73
C ARG A 158 18.85 -5.53 17.99
N LEU A 159 18.37 -6.64 17.44
CA LEU A 159 17.02 -6.75 16.90
C LEU A 159 16.05 -6.97 18.06
N GLY A 160 15.10 -6.03 18.23
CA GLY A 160 14.00 -6.17 19.19
C GLY A 160 12.81 -6.94 18.65
N GLN A 161 12.73 -7.11 17.33
CA GLN A 161 11.73 -7.90 16.61
C GLN A 161 12.23 -8.32 15.23
N SER A 162 11.54 -9.28 14.60
CA SER A 162 11.73 -9.55 13.17
C SER A 162 11.22 -8.37 12.35
N MET A 163 11.96 -7.97 11.33
CA MET A 163 11.68 -6.78 10.52
C MET A 163 11.86 -7.06 9.02
N SER A 164 11.24 -6.23 8.19
CA SER A 164 11.32 -6.32 6.74
C SER A 164 12.10 -5.13 6.17
N ALA A 165 12.96 -5.40 5.19
CA ALA A 165 13.73 -4.40 4.47
C ALA A 165 12.99 -3.83 3.24
N ARG A 166 11.82 -4.38 2.90
CA ARG A 166 11.07 -4.09 1.67
C ARG A 166 10.83 -2.60 1.40
N ASN A 167 10.56 -1.82 2.44
CA ASN A 167 10.19 -0.41 2.32
C ASN A 167 11.36 0.55 2.59
N VAL A 168 12.58 0.03 2.66
CA VAL A 168 13.79 0.81 2.88
C VAL A 168 14.62 0.76 1.61
N VAL A 169 14.96 1.94 1.08
CA VAL A 169 15.81 2.04 -0.10
C VAL A 169 17.26 1.75 0.30
N PRO A 170 17.95 0.82 -0.37
CA PRO A 170 19.38 0.59 -0.14
C PRO A 170 20.22 1.84 -0.44
N ASN A 171 21.34 2.00 0.26
CA ASN A 171 22.27 3.12 0.09
C ASN A 171 23.23 2.94 -1.12
N GLY A 172 22.90 2.04 -2.05
CA GLY A 172 23.74 1.66 -3.18
C GLY A 172 23.72 0.16 -3.40
N LYS A 173 24.89 -0.48 -3.42
CA LYS A 173 25.00 -1.95 -3.57
C LYS A 173 24.63 -2.72 -2.31
N SER A 174 24.48 -2.04 -1.18
CA SER A 174 24.11 -2.58 0.14
C SER A 174 23.28 -1.57 0.93
N TYR A 175 22.68 -2.02 2.04
CA TYR A 175 22.02 -1.11 3.00
C TYR A 175 23.03 -0.36 3.86
N ILE A 176 24.06 -1.05 4.34
CA ILE A 176 25.16 -0.48 5.13
C ILE A 176 26.40 -0.43 4.23
N THR A 177 26.83 0.77 3.89
CA THR A 177 27.93 1.01 2.95
C THR A 177 29.28 1.15 3.65
N LYS A 178 29.29 1.56 4.93
CA LYS A 178 30.50 1.59 5.76
C LYS A 178 30.95 0.17 6.13
N GLU A 179 32.25 0.03 6.41
CA GLU A 179 32.82 -1.21 6.93
C GLU A 179 32.29 -1.49 8.34
N PHE A 180 31.65 -2.65 8.52
CA PHE A 180 31.06 -3.06 9.79
C PHE A 180 32.05 -3.88 10.61
N THR A 181 32.36 -3.40 11.82
CA THR A 181 33.27 -4.06 12.78
C THR A 181 32.61 -4.35 14.12
N GLY A 182 31.33 -4.01 14.26
CA GLY A 182 30.57 -4.11 15.50
C GLY A 182 29.92 -5.47 15.72
N LYS A 183 28.74 -5.45 16.35
CA LYS A 183 27.91 -6.64 16.56
C LYS A 183 26.48 -6.37 16.15
N LEU A 184 25.87 -7.31 15.44
CA LEU A 184 24.44 -7.30 15.13
C LEU A 184 23.83 -8.58 15.70
N LEU A 185 23.06 -8.45 16.78
CA LEU A 185 22.57 -9.58 17.55
C LEU A 185 21.03 -9.58 17.62
N SER A 186 20.40 -10.71 17.90
CA SER A 186 19.03 -10.70 18.44
C SER A 186 19.04 -10.29 19.92
N SER A 187 17.97 -9.64 20.40
CA SER A 187 17.78 -9.43 21.84
C SER A 187 17.70 -10.76 22.60
N GLU A 188 18.17 -10.77 23.85
CA GLU A 188 18.43 -12.00 24.60
C GLU A 188 17.26 -13.00 24.65
N GLY A 189 17.58 -14.28 24.47
CA GLY A 189 16.62 -15.38 24.54
C GLY A 189 15.66 -15.48 23.35
N LYS A 190 15.84 -14.67 22.29
CA LYS A 190 14.99 -14.66 21.10
C LYS A 190 15.82 -14.73 19.83
N GLN A 191 15.20 -15.17 18.73
CA GLN A 191 15.77 -15.13 17.39
C GLN A 191 14.87 -14.28 16.51
N PHE A 192 15.45 -13.24 15.91
CA PHE A 192 14.74 -12.34 15.00
C PHE A 192 15.41 -12.35 13.64
N ALA A 193 14.59 -12.13 12.61
CA ALA A 193 15.05 -12.13 11.23
C ALA A 193 14.88 -10.76 10.59
N ILE A 194 15.85 -10.39 9.75
CA ILE A 194 15.68 -9.34 8.75
C ILE A 194 15.31 -10.03 7.44
N THR A 195 14.12 -9.73 6.94
CA THR A 195 13.54 -10.37 5.75
C THR A 195 13.46 -9.38 4.59
N GLU A 196 13.29 -9.91 3.37
CA GLU A 196 13.00 -9.11 2.18
C GLU A 196 14.10 -8.10 1.81
N LEU A 197 15.35 -8.45 2.11
CA LEU A 197 16.51 -7.75 1.61
C LEU A 197 16.58 -7.89 0.09
N GLU A 198 16.53 -6.77 -0.63
CA GLU A 198 16.77 -6.73 -2.08
C GLU A 198 18.26 -6.63 -2.41
N HIS A 199 19.06 -6.22 -1.43
CA HIS A 199 20.51 -6.07 -1.49
C HIS A 199 21.17 -6.63 -0.21
N PRO A 200 22.48 -6.97 -0.25
CA PRO A 200 23.21 -7.32 0.96
C PRO A 200 23.03 -6.28 2.07
N LEU A 201 22.87 -6.75 3.31
CA LEU A 201 22.77 -5.86 4.48
C LEU A 201 24.05 -5.04 4.64
N PHE A 202 25.22 -5.68 4.56
CA PHE A 202 26.54 -5.06 4.71
C PHE A 202 27.32 -5.08 3.39
N ASN A 203 28.07 -4.01 3.12
CA ASN A 203 29.04 -3.97 2.03
C ASN A 203 30.33 -4.74 2.38
N VAL A 204 30.87 -4.47 3.57
CA VAL A 204 32.10 -5.08 4.10
C VAL A 204 31.89 -5.38 5.57
N ILE A 205 32.35 -6.56 6.00
CA ILE A 205 32.32 -7.01 7.39
C ILE A 205 33.75 -7.40 7.77
N THR A 206 34.26 -6.84 8.87
CA THR A 206 35.64 -7.10 9.35
C THR A 206 35.64 -7.33 10.85
N ASN A 207 36.01 -8.54 11.28
CA ASN A 207 36.06 -8.94 12.69
C ASN A 207 34.75 -8.67 13.49
N ALA A 208 33.61 -8.62 12.80
CA ALA A 208 32.30 -8.37 13.41
C ALA A 208 31.63 -9.66 13.89
N THR A 209 30.63 -9.53 14.77
CA THR A 209 29.77 -10.66 15.21
C THR A 209 28.34 -10.47 14.71
N ILE A 210 27.76 -11.48 14.07
CA ILE A 210 26.35 -11.46 13.62
C ILE A 210 25.68 -12.74 14.14
N ASN A 211 24.62 -12.61 14.94
CA ASN A 211 23.94 -13.76 15.56
C ASN A 211 22.46 -13.51 15.89
#